data_AF-A0A2D6M799-F1
#
_entry.id   AF-A0A2D6M799-F1
#
_cell.length_a   1.000
_cell.length_b   1.000
_cell.length_c   1.000
_cell.angle_alpha   90.00
_cell.angle_beta   90.00
_cell.angle_gamma   90.00
#
_symmetry.space_group_name_H-M   'P 1'
#
loop_
_entity.id
_entity.type
_entity.pdbx_description
1 polymer ?
#
loop_
_entity_poly.entity_id
_entity_poly.type
_entity_poly.pdbx_seq_one_letter_code
_entity_poly.pdbx_strand_id
1 'polypeptide(L)'
;MIKELAKLSNDLNKDGFSKEAGSVDDILNMLSKVLKESEPESSEEEPEGEEESEGEEESEGEEQIEFHGDNTKHFDMCPGAVKAFGALREKVEEDGSRDLALEALRETDELLGIEKTTIESGAATLEEFEKVVGLAQSVSYKAGVISKMLDMDLSDDFAFLSMHVEKVSGLTKFCQIKE
;
A
#
# COMPACT_ATOMS: atom_id res chain seq x y z
N MET A 1 -2.32 26.17 6.46
CA MET A 1 -1.48 24.97 6.59
C MET A 1 -0.18 25.20 7.36
N ILE A 2 0.72 26.12 6.97
CA ILE A 2 2.01 26.35 7.68
C ILE A 2 1.82 26.75 9.16
N LYS A 3 0.75 27.50 9.47
CA LYS A 3 0.43 27.94 10.84
C LYS A 3 -0.04 26.80 11.76
N GLU A 4 -0.63 25.74 11.20
CA GLU A 4 -1.07 24.56 11.96
C GLU A 4 0.14 23.67 12.31
N LEU A 5 1.09 23.53 11.39
CA LEU A 5 2.37 22.83 11.60
C LEU A 5 3.22 23.49 12.70
N ALA A 6 3.29 24.82 12.73
CA ALA A 6 4.01 25.54 13.78
C ALA A 6 3.36 25.41 15.16
N LYS A 7 2.04 25.19 15.21
CA LYS A 7 1.28 24.99 16.45
C LYS A 7 1.52 23.59 17.01
N LEU A 8 1.47 22.58 16.14
CA LEU A 8 1.78 21.18 16.47
C LEU A 8 3.21 21.02 17.01
N SER A 9 4.19 21.71 16.40
CA SER A 9 5.59 21.71 16.86
C SER A 9 5.78 22.34 18.24
N ASN A 10 4.96 23.34 18.61
CA ASN A 10 5.04 23.98 19.92
C ASN A 10 4.32 23.16 21.00
N ASP A 11 3.25 22.47 20.65
CA ASP A 11 2.50 21.63 21.60
C ASP A 11 3.30 20.37 21.99
N LEU A 12 4.04 19.76 21.04
CA LEU A 12 4.94 18.63 21.33
C LEU A 12 6.09 18.97 22.29
N ASN A 13 6.56 20.22 22.28
CA ASN A 13 7.65 20.67 23.16
C ASN A 13 7.13 20.97 24.59
N LYS A 14 5.83 21.19 24.75
CA LYS A 14 5.17 21.49 26.03
C LYS A 14 4.86 20.24 26.84
N ASP A 15 4.69 19.09 26.17
CA ASP A 15 4.36 17.80 26.79
C ASP A 15 5.60 17.00 27.25
N GLY A 16 6.77 17.64 27.32
CA GLY A 16 7.95 17.02 27.95
C GLY A 16 8.59 15.90 27.13
N PHE A 17 8.30 15.81 25.82
CA PHE A 17 9.06 15.00 24.86
C PHE A 17 10.46 15.62 24.66
N SER A 18 11.29 15.51 25.69
CA SER A 18 12.69 15.86 25.62
C SER A 18 13.52 14.59 25.53
N LYS A 19 14.17 14.47 24.36
CA LYS A 19 15.39 13.72 24.07
C LYS A 19 15.31 12.20 24.17
N GLU A 20 15.08 11.57 23.02
CA GLU A 20 15.88 10.43 22.52
C GLU A 20 15.39 10.08 21.11
N ALA A 21 15.64 10.98 20.17
CA ALA A 21 15.65 10.65 18.76
C ALA A 21 17.02 11.11 18.23
N GLY A 22 17.77 10.19 17.62
CA GLY A 22 19.04 10.49 16.96
C GLY A 22 18.89 11.72 16.08
N SER A 23 19.92 12.56 16.02
CA SER A 23 19.77 13.86 15.40
C SER A 23 19.36 13.69 13.94
N VAL A 24 18.68 14.69 13.38
CA VAL A 24 18.34 14.71 11.95
C VAL A 24 19.61 14.54 11.08
N ASP A 25 20.79 14.88 11.61
CA ASP A 25 22.09 14.64 10.96
C ASP A 25 22.48 13.15 10.89
N ASP A 26 22.05 12.32 11.85
CA ASP A 26 22.29 10.88 11.83
C ASP A 26 21.49 10.20 10.71
N ILE A 27 20.23 10.64 10.52
CA ILE A 27 19.36 10.16 9.43
C ILE A 27 19.91 10.58 8.07
N LEU A 28 20.41 11.81 7.93
CA LEU A 28 21.04 12.32 6.72
C LEU A 28 22.34 11.58 6.35
N ASN A 29 23.14 11.19 7.35
CA ASN A 29 24.35 10.41 7.14
C ASN A 29 24.06 8.96 6.72
N MET A 30 22.96 8.37 7.19
CA MET A 30 22.53 7.04 6.79
C MET A 30 22.04 7.02 5.33
N LEU A 31 21.23 8.01 4.93
CA LEU A 31 20.78 8.18 3.55
C LEU A 31 21.94 8.45 2.57
N SER A 32 22.94 9.21 3.01
CA SER A 32 24.12 9.51 2.18
C SER A 32 25.02 8.30 1.94
N LYS A 33 24.96 7.28 2.81
CA LYS A 33 25.68 6.00 2.60
C LYS A 33 24.97 5.10 1.59
N VAL A 34 23.65 5.05 1.60
CA VAL A 34 22.85 4.21 0.69
C VAL A 34 22.95 4.69 -0.76
N LEU A 35 23.13 6.00 -0.99
CA LEU A 35 23.21 6.58 -2.33
C LEU A 35 24.59 6.44 -3.03
N LYS A 36 25.60 5.83 -2.39
CA LYS A 36 26.97 5.73 -2.93
C LYS A 36 27.39 4.36 -3.43
N GLU A 37 26.53 3.34 -3.36
CA GLU A 37 26.85 1.97 -3.80
C GLU A 37 26.00 1.51 -4.99
N SER A 38 25.95 2.32 -6.04
CA SER A 38 25.40 1.89 -7.34
C SER A 38 26.28 2.36 -8.49
N GLU A 39 27.39 1.65 -8.71
CA GLU A 39 27.93 1.47 -10.05
C GLU A 39 28.24 -0.03 -10.29
N PRO A 40 28.02 -0.56 -11.51
CA PRO A 40 27.95 -1.98 -11.79
C PRO A 40 29.30 -2.53 -12.27
N GLU A 41 29.74 -3.66 -11.72
CA GLU A 41 30.86 -4.43 -12.25
C GLU A 41 30.36 -5.75 -12.83
N SER A 42 30.58 -5.88 -14.13
CA SER A 42 30.42 -7.05 -14.98
C SER A 42 31.30 -8.22 -14.52
N SER A 43 30.78 -9.45 -14.57
CA SER A 43 31.48 -10.58 -15.20
C SER A 43 30.59 -11.81 -15.27
N GLU A 44 30.71 -12.48 -16.41
CA GLU A 44 30.03 -13.70 -16.85
C GLU A 44 30.54 -14.92 -16.07
N GLU A 45 29.67 -15.89 -15.80
CA GLU A 45 29.77 -17.30 -16.24
C GLU A 45 28.67 -18.16 -15.58
N GLU A 46 27.84 -18.77 -16.43
CA GLU A 46 26.99 -19.94 -16.15
C GLU A 46 27.88 -21.22 -16.04
N PRO A 47 27.40 -22.47 -15.75
CA PRO A 47 26.01 -22.93 -15.86
C PRO A 47 25.54 -24.10 -14.94
N GLU A 48 24.25 -24.42 -15.18
CA GLU A 48 23.48 -25.66 -14.97
C GLU A 48 23.10 -26.15 -13.57
N GLY A 49 21.77 -26.20 -13.38
CA GLY A 49 21.07 -26.91 -12.33
C GLY A 49 19.57 -26.87 -12.63
N GLU A 50 19.14 -27.64 -13.63
CA GLU A 50 17.73 -27.89 -13.96
C GLU A 50 17.05 -28.61 -12.78
N GLU A 51 16.07 -27.96 -12.15
CA GLU A 51 14.93 -28.66 -11.57
C GLU A 51 13.65 -27.93 -12.01
N GLU A 52 12.88 -28.66 -12.83
CA GLU A 52 11.57 -28.31 -13.34
C GLU A 52 10.56 -28.21 -12.19
N SER A 53 9.78 -27.13 -12.17
CA SER A 53 8.46 -27.13 -11.54
C SER A 53 7.65 -25.98 -12.13
N GLU A 54 6.96 -26.33 -13.21
CA GLU A 54 5.62 -25.89 -13.57
C GLU A 54 5.40 -24.38 -13.67
N GLY A 55 5.39 -23.91 -14.92
CA GLY A 55 4.88 -22.60 -15.28
C GLY A 55 3.44 -22.45 -14.81
N GLU A 56 3.20 -21.45 -13.97
CA GLU A 56 1.88 -20.89 -13.83
C GLU A 56 1.67 -19.97 -15.03
N GLU A 57 0.80 -20.43 -15.92
CA GLU A 57 0.26 -19.71 -17.04
C GLU A 57 -0.21 -18.32 -16.57
N GLU A 58 0.24 -17.26 -17.27
CA GLU A 58 -0.41 -15.96 -17.27
C GLU A 58 -1.84 -16.14 -17.80
N SER A 59 -2.74 -16.56 -16.91
CA SER A 59 -4.17 -16.53 -17.15
C SER A 59 -4.64 -15.11 -16.87
N GLU A 60 -4.72 -14.28 -17.92
CA GLU A 60 -5.51 -13.05 -17.95
C GLU A 60 -7.01 -13.37 -17.78
N GLY A 61 -7.39 -13.91 -16.63
CA GLY A 61 -8.73 -14.38 -16.32
C GLY A 61 -9.21 -13.79 -15.01
N GLU A 62 -10.01 -12.71 -15.09
CA GLU A 62 -10.89 -12.16 -14.04
C GLU A 62 -10.57 -12.63 -12.61
N GLU A 63 -9.41 -12.25 -12.07
CA GLU A 63 -8.87 -12.80 -10.82
C GLU A 63 -9.63 -12.24 -9.61
N GLN A 64 -10.74 -12.87 -9.26
CA GLN A 64 -11.37 -12.70 -7.94
C GLN A 64 -10.79 -13.70 -6.96
N ILE A 65 -10.62 -13.27 -5.71
CA ILE A 65 -10.10 -14.12 -4.65
C ILE A 65 -11.20 -14.49 -3.66
N GLU A 66 -11.17 -15.74 -3.21
CA GLU A 66 -11.87 -16.18 -2.01
C GLU A 66 -10.89 -16.12 -0.83
N PHE A 67 -11.22 -15.32 0.18
CA PHE A 67 -10.42 -15.18 1.40
C PHE A 67 -11.28 -15.59 2.58
N HIS A 68 -11.02 -16.79 3.11
CA HIS A 68 -11.71 -17.33 4.29
C HIS A 68 -13.26 -17.31 4.21
N GLY A 69 -13.82 -17.49 3.02
CA GLY A 69 -15.26 -17.53 2.75
C GLY A 69 -15.86 -16.21 2.24
N ASP A 70 -15.09 -15.12 2.21
CA ASP A 70 -15.48 -13.87 1.56
C ASP A 70 -14.92 -13.83 0.13
N ASN A 71 -15.79 -13.52 -0.85
CA ASN A 71 -15.42 -13.39 -2.25
C ASN A 71 -15.34 -11.91 -2.66
N THR A 72 -14.26 -11.54 -3.32
CA THR A 72 -14.09 -10.20 -3.90
C THR A 72 -14.88 -10.05 -5.20
N LYS A 73 -15.07 -8.80 -5.64
CA LYS A 73 -15.81 -8.47 -6.85
C LYS A 73 -15.05 -7.58 -7.83
N HIS A 74 -14.02 -6.90 -7.35
CA HIS A 74 -13.31 -5.87 -8.10
C HIS A 74 -11.78 -6.12 -8.14
N PHE A 75 -11.31 -7.28 -7.69
CA PHE A 75 -9.88 -7.60 -7.63
C PHE A 75 -9.25 -7.84 -9.00
N ASP A 76 -10.08 -8.11 -10.01
CA ASP A 76 -9.71 -8.11 -11.44
C ASP A 76 -9.01 -6.81 -11.88
N MET A 77 -9.22 -5.70 -11.16
CA MET A 77 -8.58 -4.42 -11.45
C MET A 77 -7.14 -4.30 -10.95
N CYS A 78 -6.67 -5.21 -10.10
CA CYS A 78 -5.36 -5.10 -9.49
C CYS A 78 -4.73 -6.48 -9.23
N PRO A 79 -3.86 -6.95 -10.15
CA PRO A 79 -3.07 -8.17 -9.92
C PRO A 79 -2.21 -8.09 -8.65
N GLY A 80 -1.77 -6.87 -8.27
CA GLY A 80 -1.06 -6.63 -7.01
C GLY A 80 -1.89 -6.96 -5.78
N ALA A 81 -3.18 -6.64 -5.79
CA ALA A 81 -4.10 -6.98 -4.71
C ALA A 81 -4.31 -8.50 -4.62
N VAL A 82 -4.51 -9.17 -5.75
CA VAL A 82 -4.62 -10.65 -5.81
C VAL A 82 -3.40 -11.30 -5.18
N LYS A 83 -2.19 -10.88 -5.58
CA LYS A 83 -0.94 -11.39 -5.03
C LYS A 83 -0.80 -11.13 -3.53
N ALA A 84 -1.03 -9.89 -3.09
CA ALA A 84 -0.87 -9.50 -1.69
C ALA A 84 -1.80 -10.29 -0.75
N PHE A 85 -3.07 -10.39 -1.12
CA PHE A 85 -4.05 -11.12 -0.31
C PHE A 85 -3.96 -12.64 -0.47
N GLY A 86 -3.47 -13.15 -1.61
CA GLY A 86 -3.09 -14.55 -1.76
C GLY A 86 -2.00 -14.96 -0.78
N ALA A 87 -0.92 -14.17 -0.69
CA ALA A 87 0.18 -14.41 0.24
C ALA A 87 -0.26 -14.29 1.71
N LEU A 88 -1.16 -13.35 2.02
CA LEU A 88 -1.71 -13.21 3.37
C LEU A 88 -2.57 -14.41 3.77
N ARG A 89 -3.38 -14.95 2.85
CA ARG A 89 -4.30 -16.06 3.13
C ARG A 89 -3.59 -17.29 3.70
N GLU A 90 -2.37 -17.55 3.24
CA GLU A 90 -1.59 -18.70 3.70
C GLU A 90 -0.90 -18.48 5.05
N LYS A 91 -0.78 -17.22 5.48
CA LYS A 91 0.01 -16.83 6.66
C LYS A 91 -0.83 -16.40 7.86
N VAL A 92 -2.04 -15.90 7.64
CA VAL A 92 -2.94 -15.49 8.73
C VAL A 92 -3.50 -16.72 9.45
N GLU A 93 -3.55 -16.66 10.78
CA GLU A 93 -4.14 -17.71 11.62
C GLU A 93 -5.60 -17.35 11.99
N GLU A 94 -6.34 -18.26 12.64
CA GLU A 94 -7.68 -17.95 13.20
C GLU A 94 -7.59 -17.06 14.45
N ASP A 95 -6.92 -15.92 14.32
CA ASP A 95 -6.69 -14.93 15.37
C ASP A 95 -6.99 -13.51 14.84
N GLY A 96 -6.53 -12.49 15.57
CA GLY A 96 -6.75 -11.09 15.18
C GLY A 96 -6.14 -10.70 13.82
N SER A 97 -5.16 -11.45 13.30
CA SER A 97 -4.55 -11.17 11.99
C SER A 97 -5.51 -11.47 10.84
N ARG A 98 -6.33 -12.52 10.96
CA ARG A 98 -7.35 -12.87 9.96
C ARG A 98 -8.46 -11.84 9.90
N ASP A 99 -8.96 -11.37 11.03
CA ASP A 99 -10.00 -10.34 11.06
C ASP A 99 -9.51 -9.04 10.42
N LEU A 100 -8.28 -8.61 10.73
CA LEU A 100 -7.66 -7.45 10.11
C LEU A 100 -7.45 -7.63 8.60
N ALA A 101 -7.01 -8.82 8.17
CA ALA A 101 -6.82 -9.11 6.76
C ALA A 101 -8.15 -9.12 5.99
N LEU A 102 -9.22 -9.65 6.59
CA LEU A 102 -10.57 -9.62 6.02
C LEU A 102 -11.10 -8.19 5.89
N GLU A 103 -10.90 -7.34 6.89
CA GLU A 103 -11.27 -5.93 6.80
C GLU A 103 -10.47 -5.20 5.71
N ALA A 104 -9.16 -5.42 5.65
CA ALA A 104 -8.30 -4.85 4.63
C ALA A 104 -8.71 -5.28 3.21
N LEU A 105 -9.12 -6.55 3.05
CA LEU A 105 -9.61 -7.11 1.79
C LEU A 105 -10.89 -6.43 1.32
N ARG A 106 -11.87 -6.28 2.22
CA ARG A 106 -13.15 -5.62 1.92
C ARG A 106 -12.96 -4.13 1.57
N GLU A 107 -12.11 -3.43 2.31
CA GLU A 107 -11.79 -2.03 2.03
C GLU A 107 -11.05 -1.86 0.69
N THR A 108 -10.17 -2.81 0.34
CA THR A 108 -9.51 -2.83 -0.97
C THR A 108 -10.52 -3.08 -2.09
N ASP A 109 -11.44 -4.04 -1.92
CA ASP A 109 -12.49 -4.31 -2.91
C ASP A 109 -13.39 -3.09 -3.13
N GLU A 110 -13.76 -2.40 -2.03
CA GLU A 110 -14.55 -1.18 -2.09
C GLU A 110 -13.80 -0.04 -2.80
N LEU A 111 -12.51 0.13 -2.52
CA LEU A 111 -11.65 1.11 -3.19
C LEU A 111 -11.61 0.87 -4.70
N LEU A 112 -11.39 -0.38 -5.12
CA LEU A 112 -11.37 -0.76 -6.53
C LEU A 112 -12.74 -0.59 -7.20
N GLY A 113 -13.83 -0.85 -6.48
CA GLY A 113 -15.19 -0.60 -6.97
C GLY A 113 -15.49 0.89 -7.20
N ILE A 114 -15.01 1.76 -6.31
CA ILE A 114 -15.12 3.22 -6.51
C ILE A 114 -14.28 3.63 -7.73
N GLU A 115 -13.04 3.17 -7.84
CA GLU A 115 -12.21 3.46 -9.02
C GLU A 115 -12.90 3.04 -10.31
N LYS A 116 -13.42 1.80 -10.38
CA LYS A 116 -14.16 1.29 -11.54
C LYS A 116 -15.28 2.24 -11.96
N THR A 117 -16.11 2.62 -10.99
CA THR A 117 -17.25 3.51 -11.20
C THR A 117 -16.81 4.89 -11.70
N THR A 118 -15.72 5.44 -11.15
CA THR A 118 -15.20 6.76 -11.58
C THR A 118 -14.55 6.71 -12.96
N ILE A 119 -13.91 5.59 -13.33
CA ILE A 119 -13.37 5.38 -14.69
C ILE A 119 -14.52 5.29 -15.70
N GLU A 120 -15.56 4.52 -15.40
CA GLU A 120 -16.74 4.37 -16.26
C GLU A 120 -17.49 5.69 -16.48
N SER A 121 -17.60 6.50 -15.42
CA SER A 121 -18.25 7.82 -15.49
C SER A 121 -17.34 8.91 -16.08
N GLY A 122 -16.02 8.69 -16.08
CA GLY A 122 -14.99 9.65 -16.48
C GLY A 122 -14.80 10.82 -15.51
N ALA A 123 -15.33 10.74 -14.29
CA ALA A 123 -15.19 11.76 -13.26
C ALA A 123 -15.34 11.18 -11.85
N ALA A 124 -14.60 11.76 -10.90
CA ALA A 124 -14.76 11.48 -9.48
C ALA A 124 -15.25 12.74 -8.74
N THR A 125 -16.19 12.56 -7.83
CA THR A 125 -16.56 13.59 -6.84
C THR A 125 -15.47 13.75 -5.79
N LEU A 126 -15.49 14.87 -5.06
CA LEU A 126 -14.56 15.06 -3.95
C LEU A 126 -14.80 14.03 -2.83
N GLU A 127 -16.05 13.66 -2.58
CA GLU A 127 -16.42 12.66 -1.56
C GLU A 127 -15.89 11.26 -1.91
N GLU A 128 -16.00 10.83 -3.18
CA GLU A 128 -15.43 9.57 -3.65
C GLU A 128 -13.91 9.56 -3.52
N PHE A 129 -13.25 10.67 -3.87
CA PHE A 129 -11.81 10.80 -3.72
C PHE A 129 -11.37 10.74 -2.24
N GLU A 130 -12.01 11.51 -1.37
CA GLU A 130 -11.73 11.50 0.08
C GLU A 130 -11.95 10.11 0.67
N LYS A 131 -13.00 9.40 0.23
CA LYS A 131 -13.28 8.03 0.64
C LYS A 131 -12.18 7.06 0.19
N VAL A 132 -11.72 7.14 -1.06
CA VAL A 132 -10.62 6.32 -1.58
C VAL A 132 -9.33 6.56 -0.80
N VAL A 133 -9.00 7.82 -0.48
CA VAL A 133 -7.85 8.16 0.38
C VAL A 133 -7.99 7.53 1.76
N GLY A 134 -9.18 7.62 2.36
CA GLY A 134 -9.46 7.01 3.67
C GLY A 134 -9.33 5.49 3.67
N LEU A 135 -9.88 4.82 2.65
CA LEU A 135 -9.76 3.37 2.46
C LEU A 135 -8.28 2.97 2.30
N ALA A 136 -7.53 3.64 1.43
CA ALA A 136 -6.11 3.34 1.23
C ALA A 136 -5.29 3.49 2.52
N GLN A 137 -5.51 4.55 3.29
CA GLN A 137 -4.85 4.75 4.59
C GLN A 137 -5.22 3.67 5.60
N SER A 138 -6.50 3.29 5.64
CA SER A 138 -7.02 2.24 6.52
C SER A 138 -6.39 0.88 6.19
N VAL A 139 -6.31 0.52 4.90
CA VAL A 139 -5.66 -0.71 4.43
C VAL A 139 -4.16 -0.69 4.76
N SER A 140 -3.44 0.40 4.45
CA SER A 140 -2.00 0.51 4.78
C SER A 140 -1.73 0.38 6.28
N TYR A 141 -2.59 0.96 7.12
CA TYR A 141 -2.49 0.80 8.57
C TYR A 141 -2.66 -0.66 8.98
N LYS A 142 -3.71 -1.33 8.49
CA LYS A 142 -3.95 -2.74 8.80
C LYS A 142 -2.82 -3.64 8.32
N ALA A 143 -2.31 -3.41 7.11
CA ALA A 143 -1.13 -4.10 6.59
C ALA A 143 0.06 -3.93 7.54
N GLY A 144 0.34 -2.72 8.03
CA GLY A 144 1.41 -2.48 9.02
C GLY A 144 1.20 -3.19 10.36
N VAL A 145 -0.04 -3.30 10.83
CA VAL A 145 -0.36 -4.08 12.04
C VAL A 145 -0.15 -5.57 11.79
N ILE A 146 -0.63 -6.10 10.67
CA ILE A 146 -0.47 -7.50 10.28
C ILE A 146 1.02 -7.85 10.11
N SER A 147 1.79 -6.99 9.45
CA SER A 147 3.26 -7.11 9.34
C SER A 147 3.93 -7.34 10.69
N LYS A 148 3.52 -6.56 11.70
CA LYS A 148 4.03 -6.70 13.06
C LYS A 148 3.56 -7.98 13.75
N MET A 149 2.33 -8.41 13.51
CA MET A 149 1.77 -9.63 14.09
C MET A 149 2.44 -10.89 13.53
N LEU A 150 2.75 -10.89 12.24
CA LEU A 150 3.30 -12.03 11.50
C LEU A 150 4.83 -11.97 11.35
N ASP A 151 5.50 -10.94 11.92
CA ASP A 151 6.94 -10.68 11.79
C ASP A 151 7.42 -10.70 10.33
N MET A 152 6.68 -10.04 9.45
CA MET A 152 6.96 -9.95 8.01
C MET A 152 6.79 -8.51 7.50
N ASP A 153 7.46 -8.18 6.40
CA ASP A 153 7.28 -6.89 5.73
C ASP A 153 6.27 -7.02 4.60
N LEU A 154 5.16 -6.30 4.70
CA LEU A 154 4.10 -6.21 3.69
C LEU A 154 4.09 -4.84 2.96
N SER A 155 5.05 -3.97 3.22
CA SER A 155 5.03 -2.60 2.68
C SER A 155 5.02 -2.57 1.15
N ASP A 156 5.84 -3.43 0.52
CA ASP A 156 5.88 -3.58 -0.94
C ASP A 156 4.63 -4.26 -1.50
N ASP A 157 4.08 -5.26 -0.77
CA ASP A 157 2.86 -5.97 -1.18
C ASP A 157 1.66 -5.03 -1.29
N PHE A 158 1.61 -3.96 -0.47
CA PHE A 158 0.53 -2.96 -0.47
C PHE A 158 0.87 -1.65 -1.18
N ALA A 159 2.03 -1.55 -1.83
CA ALA A 159 2.44 -0.33 -2.53
C ALA A 159 1.48 0.07 -3.67
N PHE A 160 0.72 -0.88 -4.21
CA PHE A 160 -0.28 -0.66 -5.27
C PHE A 160 -1.34 0.40 -4.89
N LEU A 161 -1.69 0.52 -3.61
CA LEU A 161 -2.73 1.44 -3.13
C LEU A 161 -2.50 2.89 -3.58
N SER A 162 -1.24 3.33 -3.59
CA SER A 162 -0.86 4.69 -4.00
C SER A 162 -1.29 4.99 -5.44
N MET A 163 -1.05 4.05 -6.36
CA MET A 163 -1.41 4.16 -7.77
C MET A 163 -2.92 4.32 -7.96
N HIS A 164 -3.73 3.57 -7.20
CA HIS A 164 -5.19 3.65 -7.31
C HIS A 164 -5.74 4.98 -6.80
N VAL A 165 -5.19 5.51 -5.70
CA VAL A 165 -5.53 6.85 -5.21
C VAL A 165 -5.20 7.92 -6.26
N GLU A 166 -4.04 7.82 -6.91
CA GLU A 166 -3.63 8.76 -7.95
C GLU A 166 -4.54 8.72 -9.19
N LYS A 167 -4.98 7.53 -9.61
CA LYS A 167 -5.93 7.38 -10.72
C LYS A 167 -7.25 8.09 -10.44
N VAL A 168 -7.82 7.90 -9.26
CA VAL A 168 -9.07 8.58 -8.86
C VAL A 168 -8.85 10.10 -8.75
N SER A 169 -7.72 10.53 -8.17
CA SER A 169 -7.33 11.94 -8.09
C SER A 169 -7.30 12.62 -9.47
N GLY A 170 -6.76 11.93 -10.48
CA GLY A 170 -6.72 12.42 -11.87
C GLY A 170 -8.11 12.66 -12.49
N LEU A 171 -9.14 12.02 -11.96
CA LEU A 171 -10.54 12.17 -12.37
C LEU A 171 -11.31 13.18 -11.51
N THR A 172 -10.73 13.63 -10.40
CA THR A 172 -11.35 14.60 -9.48
C THR A 172 -11.14 16.02 -9.97
N LYS A 173 -12.24 16.76 -10.15
CA LYS A 173 -12.16 18.20 -10.45
C LYS A 173 -12.07 19.00 -9.16
N PHE A 174 -10.86 19.43 -8.81
CA PHE A 174 -10.68 20.43 -7.77
C PHE A 174 -11.19 21.79 -8.27
N CYS A 175 -12.27 22.30 -7.66
CA CYS A 175 -12.70 23.67 -7.88
C CYS A 175 -11.55 24.60 -7.44
N GLN A 176 -10.75 25.07 -8.40
CA GLN A 176 -9.75 26.08 -8.15
C GLN A 176 -10.48 27.35 -7.69
N ILE A 177 -10.34 27.67 -6.40
CA ILE A 177 -10.72 28.98 -5.89
C ILE A 177 -9.77 29.96 -6.58
N LYS A 178 -10.28 30.68 -7.58
CA LYS A 178 -9.57 31.83 -8.14
C LYS A 178 -9.47 32.86 -7.02
N GLU A 179 -8.25 33.08 -6.54
CA GLU A 179 -7.90 34.22 -5.69
C GLU A 179 -8.15 35.56 -6.40
#